data_AF-A0A2S3ZW41-F1
#
_entry.id   AF-A0A2S3ZW41-F1
#
_cell.length_a   1.000
_cell.length_b   1.000
_cell.length_c   1.000
_cell.angle_alpha   90.00
_cell.angle_beta   90.00
_cell.angle_gamma   90.00
#
_symmetry.space_group_name_H-M   'P 1'
#
loop_
_entity.id
_entity.type
_entity.pdbx_description
1 polymer ?
#
loop_
_entity_poly.entity_id
_entity_poly.type
_entity_poly.pdbx_seq_one_letter_code
_entity_poly.pdbx_strand_id
1 'polypeptide(L)'
;MDATPKFVRYQATQLDERGIYDGIFGLANRLARNGQLNAEDYQWLQDANAWYDDTYADPNLIDPTVYDRTHNPHAQAWFKISATHLLARVPGYLNLLDRYGMPWEELRSSAPGHVLYEDDVQVVVDPHR
;
A
#
# COMPACT_ATOMS: atom_id res chain seq x y z
N MET A 1 -4.08 9.98 26.19
CA MET A 1 -3.73 8.54 26.14
C MET A 1 -3.60 8.23 24.67
N ASP A 2 -2.39 8.03 24.18
CA ASP A 2 -2.19 7.67 22.78
C ASP A 2 -2.73 6.25 22.60
N ALA A 3 -3.76 6.12 21.77
CA ALA A 3 -4.35 4.83 21.50
C ALA A 3 -3.29 3.94 20.81
N THR A 4 -3.18 2.68 21.25
CA THR A 4 -2.28 1.72 20.63
C THR A 4 -2.55 1.64 19.12
N PRO A 5 -1.52 1.79 18.25
CA PRO A 5 -1.71 1.69 16.82
C PRO A 5 -2.34 0.34 16.43
N LYS A 6 -3.27 0.39 15.49
CA LYS A 6 -3.97 -0.79 14.93
C LYS A 6 -3.63 -1.04 13.47
N PHE A 7 -3.12 -0.01 12.81
CA PHE A 7 -2.86 0.01 11.38
C PHE A 7 -1.41 0.40 11.10
N VAL A 8 -0.86 -0.16 10.03
CA VAL A 8 0.47 0.15 9.52
C VAL A 8 0.40 0.39 8.02
N ARG A 9 1.14 1.39 7.53
CA ARG A 9 1.29 1.68 6.10
C ARG A 9 2.75 1.89 5.78
N TYR A 10 3.15 1.40 4.61
CA TYR A 10 4.46 1.64 4.03
C TYR A 10 4.24 2.49 2.78
N GLN A 11 4.90 3.64 2.71
CA GLN A 11 4.64 4.62 1.65
C GLN A 11 5.89 5.36 1.21
N ALA A 12 5.77 6.11 0.11
CA ALA A 12 6.77 7.04 -0.36
C ALA A 12 7.03 8.14 0.67
N THR A 13 8.25 8.67 0.72
CA THR A 13 8.57 9.86 1.54
C THR A 13 8.26 11.18 0.82
N GLN A 14 7.80 11.11 -0.42
CA GLN A 14 7.46 12.27 -1.25
C GLN A 14 6.11 12.05 -1.92
N LEU A 15 5.36 13.15 -2.07
CA LEU A 15 4.12 13.15 -2.82
C LEU A 15 4.40 12.89 -4.30
N ASP A 16 3.50 12.14 -4.95
CA ASP A 16 3.45 12.05 -6.39
C ASP A 16 2.88 13.34 -7.01
N GLU A 17 2.79 13.38 -8.34
CA GLU A 17 2.21 14.52 -9.09
C GLU A 17 0.74 14.80 -8.72
N ARG A 18 0.07 13.88 -8.05
CA ARG A 18 -1.33 13.97 -7.62
C ARG A 18 -1.46 14.40 -6.16
N GLY A 19 -0.34 14.66 -5.48
CA GLY A 19 -0.36 15.08 -4.09
C GLY A 19 -0.72 13.96 -3.12
N ILE A 20 -0.40 12.70 -3.45
CA ILE A 20 -0.52 11.57 -2.52
C ILE A 20 0.82 10.86 -2.30
N TYR A 21 1.01 10.27 -1.12
CA TYR A 21 2.13 9.36 -0.87
C TYR A 21 1.76 7.97 -1.39
N ASP A 22 2.42 7.54 -2.48
CA ASP A 22 2.22 6.20 -3.04
C ASP A 22 2.47 5.13 -1.98
N GLY A 23 1.57 4.15 -1.88
CA GLY A 23 1.78 2.98 -1.02
C GLY A 23 2.86 2.07 -1.59
N ILE A 24 3.37 1.15 -0.77
CA ILE A 24 4.45 0.22 -1.13
C ILE A 24 4.23 -0.53 -2.46
N PHE A 25 3.01 -1.00 -2.74
CA PHE A 25 2.68 -1.64 -4.01
C PHE A 25 2.75 -0.66 -5.19
N GLY A 26 2.24 0.56 -5.01
CA GLY A 26 2.33 1.63 -6.01
C GLY A 26 3.77 1.98 -6.34
N LEU A 27 4.63 2.09 -5.33
CA LEU A 27 6.06 2.33 -5.48
C LEU A 27 6.75 1.23 -6.31
N ALA A 28 6.56 -0.04 -5.94
CA ALA A 28 7.18 -1.16 -6.64
C ALA A 28 6.67 -1.26 -8.10
N ASN A 29 5.37 -1.10 -8.30
CA ASN A 29 4.76 -1.10 -9.63
C ASN A 29 5.23 0.08 -10.49
N ARG A 30 5.55 1.23 -9.89
CA ARG A 30 6.11 2.37 -10.60
C ARG A 30 7.53 2.08 -11.12
N LEU A 31 8.38 1.44 -10.32
CA LEU A 31 9.71 0.98 -10.79
C LEU A 31 9.57 0.07 -12.03
N ALA A 32 8.63 -0.86 -11.98
CA ALA A 32 8.35 -1.77 -13.10
C ALA A 32 7.85 -1.02 -14.34
N ARG A 33 6.85 -0.15 -14.20
CA ARG A 33 6.29 0.65 -15.31
C ARG A 33 7.32 1.58 -15.96
N ASN A 34 8.28 2.06 -15.19
CA ASN A 34 9.37 2.91 -15.69
C ASN A 34 10.53 2.11 -16.30
N GLY A 35 10.44 0.77 -16.37
CA GLY A 35 11.50 -0.08 -16.91
C GLY A 35 12.79 -0.08 -16.07
N GLN A 36 12.68 0.23 -14.77
CA GLN A 36 13.85 0.34 -13.88
C GLN A 36 14.29 -1.02 -13.34
N LEU A 37 13.38 -2.01 -13.32
CA LEU A 37 13.66 -3.34 -12.80
C LEU A 37 14.42 -4.20 -13.81
N ASN A 38 15.39 -4.98 -13.33
CA ASN A 38 15.94 -6.09 -14.11
C ASN A 38 14.89 -7.22 -14.25
N ALA A 39 15.18 -8.21 -15.10
CA ALA A 39 14.24 -9.29 -15.41
C ALA A 39 13.86 -10.16 -14.19
N GLU A 40 14.81 -10.43 -13.29
CA GLU A 40 14.57 -11.23 -12.09
C GLU A 40 13.65 -10.49 -11.12
N ASP A 41 13.90 -9.20 -10.89
CA ASP A 41 13.10 -8.36 -10.01
C ASP A 41 11.71 -8.08 -10.56
N TYR A 42 11.60 -7.91 -11.88
CA TYR A 42 10.31 -7.79 -12.55
C TYR A 42 9.49 -9.07 -12.40
N GLN A 43 10.11 -10.25 -12.58
CA GLN A 43 9.43 -11.53 -12.38
C GLN A 43 9.00 -11.72 -10.93
N TRP A 44 9.90 -11.45 -9.98
CA TRP A 44 9.59 -11.52 -8.55
C TRP A 44 8.41 -10.63 -8.18
N LEU A 45 8.36 -9.38 -8.68
CA LEU A 45 7.25 -8.47 -8.40
C LEU A 45 5.92 -8.98 -8.95
N GLN A 46 5.92 -9.58 -10.16
CA GLN A 46 4.71 -10.18 -10.73
C GLN A 46 4.19 -11.32 -9.84
N ASP A 47 5.07 -12.24 -9.44
CA ASP A 47 4.70 -13.38 -8.59
C ASP A 47 4.23 -12.91 -7.20
N ALA A 48 4.88 -11.88 -6.66
CA ALA A 48 4.52 -11.30 -5.38
C ALA A 48 3.15 -10.60 -5.42
N ASN A 49 2.85 -9.84 -6.47
CA ASN A 49 1.56 -9.17 -6.67
C ASN A 49 0.45 -10.20 -6.92
N ALA A 50 0.68 -11.17 -7.80
CA ALA A 50 -0.30 -12.22 -8.11
C ALA A 50 -0.75 -12.98 -6.85
N TRP A 51 0.17 -13.23 -5.92
CA TRP A 51 -0.21 -13.83 -4.64
C TRP A 51 -1.17 -12.96 -3.82
N TYR A 52 -0.99 -11.64 -3.79
CA TYR A 52 -1.94 -10.75 -3.08
C TYR A 52 -3.29 -10.73 -3.77
N ASP A 53 -3.30 -10.63 -5.10
CA ASP A 53 -4.52 -10.64 -5.92
C ASP A 53 -5.31 -11.95 -5.76
N ASP A 54 -4.62 -13.10 -5.66
CA ASP A 54 -5.24 -14.41 -5.46
C ASP A 54 -5.72 -14.64 -4.01
N THR A 55 -5.09 -14.00 -3.02
CA THR A 55 -5.31 -14.32 -1.60
C THR A 55 -6.30 -13.36 -0.93
N TYR A 56 -6.40 -12.11 -1.39
CA TYR A 56 -7.18 -11.07 -0.72
C TYR A 56 -8.14 -10.35 -1.65
N ALA A 57 -9.23 -9.86 -1.07
CA ALA A 57 -10.20 -9.08 -1.80
C ALA A 57 -9.56 -7.77 -2.29
N ASP A 58 -9.79 -7.46 -3.56
CA ASP A 58 -9.55 -6.12 -4.10
C ASP A 58 -10.75 -5.21 -3.73
N PRO A 59 -10.54 -4.19 -2.88
CA PRO A 59 -11.61 -3.26 -2.52
C PRO A 59 -12.26 -2.60 -3.74
N ASN A 60 -11.51 -2.37 -4.81
CA ASN A 60 -12.02 -1.77 -6.04
C ASN A 60 -13.02 -2.67 -6.80
N LEU A 61 -12.89 -3.99 -6.67
CA LEU A 61 -13.84 -4.95 -7.28
C LEU A 61 -15.13 -5.08 -6.46
N ILE A 62 -15.07 -4.81 -5.15
CA ILE A 62 -16.23 -4.82 -4.25
C ILE A 62 -17.01 -3.50 -4.38
N ASP A 63 -16.30 -2.39 -4.26
CA ASP A 63 -16.85 -1.04 -4.41
C ASP A 63 -15.87 -0.16 -5.22
N PRO A 64 -16.14 0.07 -6.52
CA PRO A 64 -15.30 0.89 -7.37
C PRO A 64 -15.13 2.33 -6.90
N THR A 65 -16.01 2.84 -6.03
CA THR A 65 -15.90 4.22 -5.53
C THR A 65 -14.76 4.40 -4.52
N VAL A 66 -14.29 3.32 -3.89
CA VAL A 66 -13.23 3.34 -2.86
C VAL A 66 -11.95 4.03 -3.35
N TYR A 67 -11.52 3.72 -4.57
CA TYR A 67 -10.35 4.34 -5.21
C TYR A 67 -10.72 5.29 -6.36
N ASP A 68 -12.01 5.58 -6.56
CA ASP A 68 -12.43 6.60 -7.50
C ASP A 68 -11.95 7.97 -7.01
N ARG A 69 -11.00 8.54 -7.74
CA ARG A 69 -10.36 9.79 -7.37
C ARG A 69 -11.27 11.02 -7.48
N THR A 70 -12.41 10.91 -8.15
CA THR A 70 -13.40 11.97 -8.17
C THR A 70 -14.15 12.07 -6.84
N HIS A 71 -14.27 10.95 -6.13
CA HIS A 71 -14.92 10.84 -4.82
C HIS A 71 -13.90 10.88 -3.67
N ASN A 72 -12.81 10.12 -3.79
CA ASN A 72 -11.80 9.89 -2.75
C ASN A 72 -10.38 10.19 -3.30
N PRO A 73 -10.03 11.47 -3.54
CA PRO A 73 -8.78 11.85 -4.21
C PRO A 73 -7.51 11.43 -3.46
N HIS A 74 -7.61 11.21 -2.15
CA HIS A 74 -6.49 10.87 -1.27
C HIS A 74 -6.65 9.50 -0.58
N ALA A 75 -7.48 8.60 -1.13
CA ALA A 75 -7.70 7.29 -0.55
C ALA A 75 -6.37 6.56 -0.25
N GLN A 76 -6.20 6.08 0.97
CA GLN A 76 -5.00 5.37 1.43
C GLN A 76 -5.37 4.00 1.99
N ALA A 77 -4.74 2.96 1.46
CA ALA A 77 -4.79 1.61 2.04
C ALA A 77 -3.81 1.45 3.21
N TRP A 78 -4.26 0.82 4.29
CA TRP A 78 -3.45 0.49 5.45
C TRP A 78 -3.65 -0.99 5.79
N PHE A 79 -2.58 -1.67 6.17
CA PHE A 79 -2.68 -3.01 6.72
C PHE A 79 -3.16 -2.94 8.17
N LYS A 80 -3.99 -3.89 8.59
CA LYS A 80 -4.20 -4.16 10.01
C LYS A 80 -2.93 -4.79 10.57
N ILE A 81 -2.46 -4.35 11.74
CA ILE A 81 -1.26 -4.92 12.38
C ILE A 81 -1.44 -6.42 12.71
N SER A 82 -2.68 -6.86 12.92
CA SER A 82 -3.05 -8.27 13.10
C SER A 82 -2.92 -9.10 11.81
N ALA A 83 -2.77 -8.48 10.64
CA ALA A 83 -2.68 -9.13 9.34
C ALA A 83 -1.26 -9.69 9.09
N THR A 84 -0.74 -10.46 10.06
CA THR A 84 0.66 -10.93 10.10
C THR A 84 1.05 -11.73 8.86
N HIS A 85 0.10 -12.45 8.25
CA HIS A 85 0.33 -13.20 7.02
C HIS A 85 0.65 -12.31 5.81
N LEU A 86 0.02 -11.14 5.68
CA LEU A 86 0.36 -10.16 4.64
C LEU A 86 1.68 -9.49 4.98
N LEU A 87 1.80 -9.01 6.22
CA LEU A 87 2.95 -8.27 6.68
C LEU A 87 4.25 -9.07 6.58
N ALA A 88 4.20 -10.40 6.70
CA ALA A 88 5.36 -11.28 6.51
C ALA A 88 6.00 -11.16 5.12
N ARG A 89 5.27 -10.69 4.10
CA ARG A 89 5.77 -10.52 2.73
C ARG A 89 6.25 -9.10 2.42
N VAL A 90 5.84 -8.12 3.21
CA VAL A 90 6.25 -6.71 3.05
C VAL A 90 7.78 -6.54 2.97
N PRO A 91 8.62 -7.23 3.76
CA PRO A 91 10.08 -7.11 3.65
C PRO A 91 10.62 -7.36 2.24
N GLY A 92 9.99 -8.22 1.44
CA GLY A 92 10.39 -8.44 0.05
C GLY A 92 10.26 -7.18 -0.81
N TYR A 93 9.17 -6.44 -0.64
CA TYR A 93 8.94 -5.18 -1.35
C TYR A 93 9.90 -4.09 -0.85
N LEU A 94 10.12 -4.00 0.46
CA LEU A 94 11.05 -3.02 1.03
C LEU A 94 12.48 -3.25 0.51
N ASN A 95 12.94 -4.50 0.49
CA ASN A 95 14.22 -4.88 -0.07
C ASN A 95 14.33 -4.54 -1.57
N LEU A 96 13.24 -4.70 -2.33
CA LEU A 96 13.19 -4.27 -3.72
C LEU A 96 13.36 -2.75 -3.81
N LEU A 97 12.58 -1.97 -3.06
CA LEU A 97 12.66 -0.50 -3.07
C LEU A 97 14.06 -0.01 -2.68
N ASP A 98 14.66 -0.57 -1.63
CA ASP A 98 16.00 -0.23 -1.16
C ASP A 98 17.06 -0.50 -2.24
N ARG A 99 16.97 -1.62 -2.95
CA ARG A 99 17.90 -1.98 -4.03
C ARG A 99 17.92 -0.97 -5.16
N TYR A 100 16.77 -0.38 -5.46
CA TYR A 100 16.62 0.64 -6.50
C TYR A 100 16.68 2.08 -5.96
N GLY A 101 17.06 2.26 -4.68
CA GLY A 101 17.21 3.56 -4.05
C GLY A 101 15.90 4.35 -3.96
N MET A 102 14.75 3.68 -3.92
CA MET A 102 13.44 4.29 -3.81
C MET A 102 13.10 4.53 -2.32
N PRO A 103 13.09 5.80 -1.84
CA PRO A 103 12.88 6.07 -0.43
C PRO A 103 11.44 5.76 0.00
N TRP A 104 11.31 5.18 1.19
CA TRP A 104 10.03 4.83 1.80
C TRP A 104 10.07 5.04 3.32
N GLU A 105 8.89 5.12 3.94
CA GLU A 105 8.71 5.21 5.38
C GLU A 105 7.60 4.27 5.87
N GLU A 106 7.69 3.87 7.14
CA GLU A 106 6.63 3.15 7.86
C GLU A 106 5.83 4.13 8.72
N LEU A 107 4.52 4.13 8.56
CA LEU A 107 3.58 4.87 9.39
C LEU A 107 2.74 3.90 10.22
N ARG A 108 2.41 4.29 11.45
CA ARG A 108 1.52 3.57 12.35
C ARG A 108 0.43 4.48 12.88
N SER A 109 -0.82 4.01 12.91
CA SER A 109 -1.94 4.80 13.41
C SER A 109 -3.01 3.92 14.07
N SER A 110 -3.73 4.48 15.04
CA SER A 110 -4.95 3.89 15.60
C SER A 110 -6.22 4.35 14.87
N ALA A 111 -6.13 5.47 14.14
CA ALA A 111 -7.22 6.12 13.42
C ALA A 111 -6.64 6.88 12.20
N PRO A 112 -6.30 6.18 11.11
CA PRO A 112 -5.60 6.78 9.97
C PRO A 112 -6.47 7.72 9.13
N GLY A 113 -7.80 7.70 9.30
CA GLY A 113 -8.72 8.52 8.53
C GLY A 113 -10.18 8.08 8.68
N HIS A 114 -11.06 8.68 7.88
CA HIS A 114 -12.44 8.21 7.72
C HIS A 114 -12.46 6.92 6.89
N VAL A 115 -13.06 5.86 7.42
CA VAL A 115 -13.07 4.54 6.78
C VAL A 115 -13.98 4.54 5.55
N LEU A 116 -13.40 4.24 4.39
CA LEU A 116 -14.08 4.04 3.11
C LEU A 116 -14.38 2.56 2.87
N TYR A 117 -13.47 1.69 3.32
CA TYR A 117 -13.57 0.24 3.22
C TYR A 117 -12.80 -0.43 4.36
N GLU A 118 -13.29 -1.56 4.86
CA GLU A 118 -12.58 -2.36 5.87
C GLU A 118 -12.90 -3.85 5.68
N ASP A 119 -11.87 -4.69 5.77
CA ASP A 119 -11.99 -6.15 5.84
C ASP A 119 -11.08 -6.72 6.93
N ASP A 120 -10.92 -8.05 7.01
CA ASP A 120 -10.13 -8.72 8.04
C ASP A 120 -8.64 -8.34 8.07
N VAL A 121 -8.09 -7.82 6.98
CA VAL A 121 -6.64 -7.61 6.80
C VAL A 121 -6.25 -6.18 6.47
N GLN A 122 -7.17 -5.34 5.98
CA GLN A 122 -6.88 -3.96 5.59
C GLN A 122 -8.01 -2.98 5.91
N VAL A 123 -7.68 -1.70 5.84
CA VAL A 123 -8.61 -0.58 5.83
C VAL A 123 -8.20 0.39 4.72
N VAL A 124 -9.17 0.95 3.99
CA VAL A 124 -8.96 2.08 3.09
C VAL A 124 -9.62 3.29 3.72
N VAL A 125 -8.90 4.40 3.78
CA VAL A 125 -9.37 5.63 4.43
C VAL A 125 -9.22 6.85 3.56
N ASP A 126 -10.08 7.84 3.80
CA ASP A 126 -9.79 9.25 3.50
C ASP A 126 -9.02 9.85 4.68
N PRO A 127 -7.72 10.22 4.51
CA PRO A 127 -6.85 10.60 5.61
C PRO A 127 -7.29 11.89 6.30
N HIS A 128 -7.10 11.95 7.63
CA HIS A 128 -7.27 13.20 8.37
C HIS A 128 -6.19 14.21 7.94
N ARG A 129 -6.62 15.42 7.55
CA ARG A 129 -5.72 16.53 7.16
C ARG A 129 -5.25 17.33 8.37
#